data_AF-A0A382SLG2-F1
#
_entry.id   AF-A0A382SLG2-F1
#
_cell.length_a   1.000
_cell.length_b   1.000
_cell.length_c   1.000
_cell.angle_alpha   90.00
_cell.angle_beta   90.00
_cell.angle_gamma   90.00
#
_symmetry.space_group_name_H-M   'P 1'
#
loop_
_entity.id
_entity.type
_entity.pdbx_description
1 polymer ?
#
loop_
_entity_poly.entity_id
_entity_poly.type
_entity_poly.pdbx_seq_one_letter_code
_entity_poly.pdbx_strand_id
1 'polypeptide(L)'
;VVDTARHLDIEAMIQRFEERAKAVRQRTMPPVAGAERVAFIKQAEVDYQDFAMIADAEISLDGGILTIDLRPAICDAAIRGVGNLERETLAAMESIANARPRVS
;
A
#
# COMPACT_ATOMS: atom_id res chain seq x y z
N VAL A 1 -14.84 -23.06 -31.05
CA VAL A 1 -14.05 -23.36 -29.83
C VAL A 1 -13.61 -22.03 -29.28
N VAL A 2 -14.17 -21.59 -28.16
CA VAL A 2 -13.76 -20.34 -27.51
C VAL A 2 -12.39 -20.63 -26.89
N ASP A 3 -11.37 -19.89 -27.31
CA ASP A 3 -10.00 -20.04 -26.84
C ASP A 3 -9.90 -19.58 -25.38
N THR A 4 -10.08 -20.51 -24.44
CA THR A 4 -10.03 -20.27 -23.00
C THR A 4 -8.62 -19.97 -22.49
N ALA A 5 -7.57 -20.09 -23.32
CA ALA A 5 -6.19 -19.81 -22.91
C ALA A 5 -5.83 -18.31 -22.91
N ARG A 6 -6.70 -17.44 -23.45
CA ARG A 6 -6.47 -15.98 -23.55
C ARG A 6 -7.38 -15.13 -22.67
N HIS A 7 -7.97 -15.69 -21.62
CA HIS A 7 -8.73 -14.91 -20.64
C HIS A 7 -7.80 -14.35 -19.56
N LEU A 8 -7.85 -13.03 -19.33
CA LEU A 8 -7.13 -12.40 -18.22
C LEU A 8 -7.90 -12.63 -16.92
N ASP A 9 -7.29 -13.36 -16.00
CA ASP A 9 -7.76 -13.48 -14.62
C ASP A 9 -7.29 -12.26 -13.81
N ILE A 10 -8.24 -11.35 -13.56
CA ILE A 10 -7.99 -10.08 -12.85
C ILE A 10 -7.68 -10.34 -11.38
N GLU A 11 -8.40 -11.24 -10.72
CA GLU A 11 -8.19 -11.56 -9.30
C GLU A 11 -6.81 -12.17 -9.09
N ALA A 12 -6.43 -13.16 -9.92
CA ALA A 12 -5.10 -13.72 -9.88
C ALA A 12 -4.02 -12.67 -10.22
N MET A 13 -4.32 -11.68 -11.06
CA MET A 13 -3.41 -10.58 -11.33
C MET A 13 -3.19 -9.71 -10.10
N ILE A 14 -4.26 -9.27 -9.43
CA ILE A 14 -4.21 -8.47 -8.20
C ILE A 14 -3.44 -9.22 -7.12
N GLN A 15 -3.73 -10.50 -6.91
CA GLN A 15 -3.03 -11.36 -5.95
C GLN A 15 -1.51 -11.39 -6.20
N ARG A 16 -1.09 -11.51 -7.47
CA ARG A 16 0.35 -11.45 -7.82
C ARG A 16 0.99 -10.09 -7.49
N PHE A 17 0.25 -8.98 -7.61
CA PHE A 17 0.75 -7.65 -7.24
C PHE A 17 0.84 -7.48 -5.71
N GLU A 18 -0.12 -7.98 -4.95
CA GLU A 18 -0.04 -8.01 -3.49
C GLU A 18 1.18 -8.79 -3.00
N GLU A 19 1.40 -9.98 -3.57
CA GLU A 19 2.54 -10.84 -3.23
C GLU A 19 3.87 -10.15 -3.52
N ARG A 20 3.98 -9.46 -4.66
CA ARG A 20 5.16 -8.66 -4.99
C ARG A 20 5.37 -7.50 -4.02
N ALA A 21 4.31 -6.77 -3.66
CA ALA A 21 4.40 -5.70 -2.66
C ALA A 21 4.89 -6.24 -1.29
N LYS A 22 4.37 -7.40 -0.85
CA LYS A 22 4.81 -8.08 0.37
C LYS A 22 6.28 -8.53 0.25
N ALA A 23 6.67 -9.13 -0.87
CA ALA A 23 8.03 -9.62 -1.10
C ALA A 23 9.07 -8.49 -1.12
N VAL A 24 8.76 -7.32 -1.70
CA VAL A 24 9.66 -6.17 -1.70
C VAL A 24 9.97 -5.69 -0.27
N ARG A 25 8.97 -5.69 0.62
CA ARG A 25 9.17 -5.33 2.04
C ARG A 25 9.96 -6.37 2.83
N GLN A 26 9.82 -7.64 2.46
CA GLN A 26 10.46 -8.76 3.16
C GLN A 26 11.87 -9.06 2.65
N ARG A 27 12.29 -8.46 1.52
CA ARG A 27 13.59 -8.75 0.91
C ARG A 27 14.73 -8.39 1.87
N THR A 28 15.62 -9.34 2.12
CA THR A 28 16.84 -9.06 2.90
C THR A 28 17.72 -8.11 2.11
N MET A 29 18.23 -7.09 2.78
CA MET A 29 19.13 -6.13 2.17
C MET A 29 20.44 -6.83 1.78
N PRO A 30 20.90 -6.72 0.52
CA PRO A 30 22.21 -7.22 0.12
C PRO A 30 23.31 -6.59 0.97
N PRO A 31 24.47 -7.23 1.13
CA PRO A 31 25.61 -6.66 1.85
C PRO A 31 26.29 -5.55 1.03
N VAL A 32 25.57 -4.44 0.81
CA VAL A 32 26.01 -3.23 0.10
C VAL A 32 26.16 -2.06 1.07
N ALA A 33 27.12 -1.17 0.80
CA ALA A 33 27.42 -0.03 1.66
C ALA A 33 27.31 1.30 0.90
N GLY A 34 27.25 2.41 1.65
CA GLY A 34 27.31 3.76 1.08
C GLY A 34 26.20 4.03 0.05
N ALA A 35 26.59 4.58 -1.10
CA ALA A 35 25.67 5.03 -2.14
C ALA A 35 24.81 3.90 -2.74
N GLU A 36 25.36 2.69 -2.89
CA GLU A 36 24.65 1.54 -3.45
C GLU A 36 23.52 1.07 -2.53
N ARG A 37 23.74 1.13 -1.21
CA ARG A 37 22.71 0.82 -0.22
C ARG A 37 21.52 1.77 -0.32
N VAL A 38 21.79 3.06 -0.49
CA VAL A 38 20.74 4.09 -0.63
C VAL A 38 19.97 3.88 -1.95
N ALA A 39 20.67 3.58 -3.05
CA ALA A 39 20.03 3.29 -4.33
C ALA A 39 19.12 2.05 -4.24
N PHE A 40 19.57 1.00 -3.55
CA PHE A 40 18.78 -0.21 -3.35
C PHE A 40 17.51 0.04 -2.52
N ILE A 41 17.59 0.88 -1.48
CA ILE A 41 16.42 1.25 -0.66
C ILE A 41 15.43 2.05 -1.51
N LYS A 42 15.89 3.09 -2.22
CA LYS A 42 15.03 3.90 -3.08
C LYS A 42 14.34 3.07 -4.15
N GLN A 43 15.07 2.15 -4.77
CA GLN A 43 14.47 1.22 -5.73
C GLN A 43 13.39 0.36 -5.06
N ALA A 44 13.64 -0.15 -3.84
CA ALA A 44 12.65 -0.91 -3.08
C ALA A 44 11.38 -0.09 -2.82
N GLU A 45 11.53 1.19 -2.47
CA GLU A 45 10.41 2.08 -2.17
C GLU A 45 9.54 2.31 -3.41
N VAL A 46 10.17 2.58 -4.55
CA VAL A 46 9.48 2.74 -5.84
C VAL A 46 8.79 1.44 -6.25
N ASP A 47 9.51 0.31 -6.23
CA ASP A 47 8.95 -1.00 -6.56
C ASP A 47 7.74 -1.33 -5.67
N TYR A 48 7.86 -1.05 -4.36
CA TYR A 48 6.77 -1.28 -3.41
C TYR A 48 5.56 -0.41 -3.73
N GLN A 49 5.78 0.89 -3.99
CA GLN A 49 4.71 1.83 -4.33
C GLN A 49 3.96 1.39 -5.58
N ASP A 50 4.68 1.01 -6.64
CA ASP A 50 4.09 0.58 -7.91
C ASP A 50 3.25 -0.69 -7.73
N PHE A 51 3.75 -1.68 -6.97
CA PHE A 51 2.99 -2.90 -6.72
C PHE A 51 1.79 -2.67 -5.81
N ALA A 52 1.94 -1.86 -4.77
CA ALA A 52 0.86 -1.55 -3.85
C ALA A 52 -0.27 -0.76 -4.53
N MET A 53 0.09 0.16 -5.43
CA MET A 53 -0.88 0.96 -6.19
C MET A 53 -1.79 0.09 -7.06
N ILE A 54 -1.25 -0.92 -7.75
CA ILE A 54 -2.06 -1.83 -8.58
C ILE A 54 -2.82 -2.85 -7.73
N ALA A 55 -2.25 -3.29 -6.61
CA ALA A 55 -2.91 -4.21 -5.70
C ALA A 55 -4.18 -3.63 -5.06
N ASP A 56 -4.22 -2.32 -4.82
CA ASP A 56 -5.36 -1.62 -4.19
C ASP A 56 -6.27 -0.91 -5.22
N ALA A 57 -6.03 -1.14 -6.52
CA ALA A 57 -6.80 -0.54 -7.60
C ALA A 57 -8.11 -1.29 -7.86
N GLU A 58 -9.12 -0.57 -8.36
CA GLU A 58 -10.32 -1.18 -8.92
C GLU A 58 -10.09 -1.44 -10.42
N ILE A 59 -10.26 -2.69 -10.87
CA ILE A 59 -9.87 -3.12 -12.22
C ILE A 59 -11.06 -3.76 -12.93
N SER A 60 -11.31 -3.34 -14.17
CA SER A 60 -12.35 -3.92 -15.03
C SER A 60 -11.81 -4.21 -16.44
N LEU A 61 -12.37 -5.24 -17.08
CA LEU A 61 -12.06 -5.61 -18.46
C LEU A 61 -13.36 -5.62 -19.27
N ASP A 62 -13.56 -4.60 -20.08
CA ASP A 62 -14.75 -4.45 -20.93
C ASP A 62 -14.35 -4.23 -22.39
N GLY A 63 -14.96 -4.97 -23.32
CA GLY A 63 -14.67 -4.82 -24.75
C GLY A 63 -13.19 -5.02 -25.14
N GLY A 64 -12.38 -5.71 -24.32
CA GLY A 64 -10.93 -5.86 -24.51
C GLY A 64 -10.09 -4.69 -23.97
N ILE A 65 -10.71 -3.73 -23.29
CA ILE A 65 -10.07 -2.60 -22.63
C ILE A 65 -9.94 -2.90 -21.14
N LEU A 66 -8.70 -2.92 -20.65
CA LEU A 66 -8.42 -3.00 -19.22
C LEU A 66 -8.43 -1.58 -18.64
N THR A 67 -9.38 -1.31 -17.75
CA THR A 67 -9.46 -0.05 -17.00
C THR A 67 -8.93 -0.29 -15.59
N ILE A 68 -8.02 0.57 -15.14
CA ILE A 68 -7.43 0.53 -13.80
C ILE A 68 -7.74 1.86 -13.14
N ASP A 69 -8.59 1.85 -12.11
CA ASP A 69 -8.90 3.01 -11.29
C ASP A 69 -8.02 3.02 -10.04
N LEU A 70 -7.17 4.05 -9.95
CA LEU A 70 -6.20 4.24 -8.88
C LEU A 70 -6.72 5.13 -7.74
N ARG A 71 -7.93 5.69 -7.86
CA ARG A 71 -8.51 6.55 -6.83
C ARG A 71 -8.70 5.83 -5.49
N PRO A 72 -9.14 4.56 -5.45
CA PRO A 72 -9.19 3.80 -4.19
C PRO A 72 -7.81 3.75 -3.51
N ALA A 73 -6.76 3.39 -4.25
CA ALA A 73 -5.38 3.33 -3.75
C ALA A 73 -4.87 4.66 -3.14
N ILE A 74 -5.22 5.79 -3.76
CA ILE A 74 -4.77 7.12 -3.31
C ILE A 74 -5.57 7.58 -2.08
N CYS A 75 -6.88 7.33 -2.04
CA CYS A 75 -7.75 7.70 -0.93
C CYS A 75 -7.51 6.82 0.31
N ASP A 76 -7.33 5.51 0.16
CA ASP A 76 -7.09 4.60 1.28
C ASP A 76 -5.71 4.81 1.92
N ALA A 77 -4.68 5.13 1.13
CA ALA A 77 -3.37 5.52 1.68
C ALA A 77 -3.45 6.84 2.47
N ALA A 78 -4.21 7.83 1.99
CA ALA A 78 -4.46 9.07 2.72
C ALA A 78 -5.27 8.83 4.00
N ILE A 79 -6.31 7.98 3.95
CA ILE A 79 -7.14 7.62 5.12
C ILE A 79 -6.36 6.78 6.13
N ARG A 80 -5.54 5.81 5.71
CA ARG A 80 -4.67 5.02 6.62
C ARG A 80 -3.56 5.87 7.24
N GLY A 81 -3.03 6.86 6.52
CA GLY A 81 -2.10 7.85 7.05
C GLY A 81 -2.75 8.79 8.08
N VAL A 82 -4.00 9.19 7.86
CA VAL A 82 -4.79 10.02 8.79
C VAL A 82 -5.30 9.21 9.99
N GLY A 83 -5.63 7.93 9.82
CA GLY A 83 -6.23 7.07 10.85
C GLY A 83 -5.31 6.73 12.03
N ASN A 84 -3.99 6.93 11.91
CA ASN A 84 -3.08 6.91 13.06
C ASN A 84 -3.08 8.26 13.78
N LEU A 85 -3.06 9.37 13.03
CA LEU A 85 -3.10 10.72 13.59
C LEU A 85 -4.41 10.97 14.35
N GLU A 86 -5.55 10.50 13.84
CA GLU A 86 -6.86 10.62 14.51
C GLU A 86 -6.92 9.80 15.79
N ARG A 87 -6.36 8.59 15.81
CA ARG A 87 -6.31 7.75 17.03
C ARG A 87 -5.38 8.33 18.09
N GLU A 88 -4.22 8.84 17.69
CA GLU A 88 -3.29 9.53 18.59
C GLU A 88 -3.90 10.83 19.13
N THR A 89 -4.59 11.59 18.29
CA THR A 89 -5.28 12.82 18.70
C THR A 89 -6.42 12.53 19.67
N LEU A 90 -7.25 11.52 19.40
CA LEU A 90 -8.31 11.08 20.31
C LEU A 90 -7.75 10.58 21.65
N ALA A 91 -6.69 9.78 21.63
CA ALA A 91 -6.04 9.30 22.86
C ALA A 91 -5.41 10.45 23.68
N ALA A 92 -4.84 11.45 22.99
CA ALA A 92 -4.30 12.65 23.63
C ALA A 92 -5.41 13.50 24.26
N MET A 93 -6.52 13.71 23.55
CA MET A 93 -7.68 14.45 24.06
C MET A 93 -8.32 13.74 25.27
N GLU A 94 -8.45 12.41 25.23
CA GLU A 94 -8.95 11.60 26.33
C GLU A 94 -8.03 11.67 27.56
N SER A 95 -6.71 11.64 27.35
CA SER A 95 -5.72 11.78 28.42
C SER A 95 -5.79 13.15 29.10
N ILE A 96 -6.00 14.23 28.33
CA ILE A 96 -6.19 15.59 28.85
C ILE A 96 -7.52 15.68 29.61
N ALA A 97 -8.60 15.11 29.08
CA ALA A 97 -9.91 15.11 29.73
C ALA A 97 -9.91 14.34 31.07
N ASN A 98 -9.14 13.25 31.16
CA ASN A 98 -9.00 12.46 32.39
C ASN A 98 -7.97 13.02 33.39
N ALA A 99 -7.15 13.99 32.99
CA ALA A 99 -6.23 14.67 33.88
C ALA A 99 -6.99 15.61 34.82
N ARG A 100 -7.43 15.09 35.98
CA ARG A 100 -7.99 15.91 37.05
C ARG A 100 -6.94 16.94 37.51
N PRO A 101 -7.31 18.21 37.72
CA PRO A 101 -6.38 19.17 38.31
C PRO A 101 -5.98 18.66 39.69
N ARG A 102 -4.66 18.60 39.94
CA ARG A 102 -4.14 18.34 41.28
C ARG A 102 -4.54 19.53 42.14
N VAL A 103 -5.62 19.39 42.89
CA VAL A 103 -5.99 20.33 43.95
C VAL A 103 -4.94 20.18 45.04
N SER A 104 -4.11 21.21 45.18
CA SER A 104 -3.15 21.41 46.26
C SER A 104 -3.84 21.71 47.58
#